data_AF-A0A8I1LDD1-F1
#
_entry.id   AF-A0A8I1LDD1-F1
#
_cell.length_a   1.000
_cell.length_b   1.000
_cell.length_c   1.000
_cell.angle_alpha   90.00
_cell.angle_beta   90.00
_cell.angle_gamma   90.00
#
_symmetry.space_group_name_H-M   'P 1'
#
loop_
_entity.id
_entity.type
_entity.pdbx_description
1 polymer ?
#
loop_
_entity_poly.entity_id
_entity_poly.type
_entity_poly.pdbx_seq_one_letter_code
_entity_poly.pdbx_strand_id
1 'polypeptide(L)'
;MLSVAEKKLLARVVGYYQHSFTKIREAWITSRTGGLQPTDAPTSAGFVNGSLKKILPEDPAVIKTLKNLGILNAKGNEIFYNCVVFPIYDTDGNRQSLWQKHRPAHGVSHLYLAGSRSGLVNRQAVPRSASIILTESIIDAVTLYDQGFTNVIPAMGLTG
;
A
#
# COMPACT_ATOMS: atom_id res chain seq x y z
N MET A 1 -12.74 -11.18 9.62
CA MET A 1 -11.95 -10.09 10.23
C MET A 1 -10.60 -10.67 10.63
N LEU A 2 -9.48 -9.99 10.36
CA LEU A 2 -8.14 -10.51 10.67
C LEU A 2 -7.94 -10.66 12.19
N SER A 3 -7.28 -11.74 12.61
CA SER A 3 -6.83 -11.93 14.00
C SER A 3 -5.75 -10.91 14.40
N VAL A 4 -5.53 -10.74 15.70
CA VAL A 4 -4.49 -9.83 16.22
C VAL A 4 -3.09 -10.22 15.71
N ALA A 5 -2.81 -11.52 15.61
CA ALA A 5 -1.54 -12.03 15.09
C ALA A 5 -1.37 -11.70 13.60
N GLU A 6 -2.41 -11.90 12.79
CA GLU A 6 -2.41 -11.56 11.36
C GLU A 6 -2.22 -10.05 11.13
N LYS A 7 -2.91 -9.20 11.91
CA LYS A 7 -2.74 -7.75 11.85
C LYS A 7 -1.31 -7.33 12.17
N LYS A 8 -0.69 -7.90 13.22
CA LYS A 8 0.72 -7.64 13.59
C LYS A 8 1.69 -8.09 12.51
N LEU A 9 1.47 -9.27 11.93
CA LEU A 9 2.30 -9.79 10.84
C LEU A 9 2.20 -8.90 9.59
N LEU A 10 0.98 -8.55 9.18
CA LEU A 10 0.75 -7.63 8.07
C LEU A 10 1.42 -6.28 8.31
N ALA A 11 1.34 -5.74 9.53
CA ALA A 11 1.99 -4.47 9.87
C ALA A 11 3.52 -4.52 9.68
N ARG A 12 4.17 -5.64 10.04
CA ARG A 12 5.61 -5.86 9.81
C ARG A 12 5.95 -5.94 8.32
N VAL A 13 5.17 -6.68 7.55
CA VAL A 13 5.33 -6.79 6.09
C VAL A 13 5.20 -5.42 5.42
N VAL A 14 4.18 -4.64 5.79
CA VAL A 14 3.99 -3.28 5.28
C VAL A 14 5.19 -2.39 5.63
N GLY A 15 5.71 -2.46 6.86
CA GLY A 15 6.90 -1.72 7.26
C GLY A 15 8.13 -2.08 6.42
N TYR A 16 8.28 -3.36 6.08
CA TYR A 16 9.35 -3.83 5.18
C TYR A 16 9.21 -3.26 3.76
N TYR A 17 8.00 -3.22 3.22
CA TYR A 17 7.75 -2.61 1.91
C TYR A 17 7.95 -1.10 1.94
N GLN A 18 7.55 -0.42 3.01
CA GLN A 18 7.81 1.01 3.21
C GLN A 18 9.31 1.31 3.17
N HIS A 19 10.10 0.52 3.91
CA HIS A 19 11.56 0.63 3.84
C HIS A 19 12.12 0.34 2.44
N SER A 20 11.54 -0.59 1.70
CA SER A 20 11.95 -0.86 0.32
C SER A 20 11.59 0.30 -0.63
N PHE A 21 10.51 1.02 -0.35
CA PHE A 21 10.07 2.15 -1.18
C PHE A 21 10.98 3.36 -1.05
N THR A 22 11.56 3.63 0.12
CA THR A 22 12.47 4.79 0.30
C THR A 22 13.61 4.78 -0.72
N LYS A 23 14.07 3.61 -1.14
CA LYS A 23 15.15 3.42 -2.13
C LYS A 23 14.77 3.82 -3.55
N ILE A 24 13.48 3.84 -3.88
CA ILE A 24 12.98 4.16 -5.23
C ILE A 24 12.03 5.36 -5.25
N ARG A 25 11.73 5.94 -4.08
CA ARG A 25 10.66 6.93 -3.88
C ARG A 25 10.84 8.13 -4.79
N GLU A 26 12.04 8.70 -4.82
CA GLU A 26 12.34 9.89 -5.60
C GLU A 26 12.07 9.64 -7.09
N ALA A 27 12.77 8.67 -7.69
CA ALA A 27 12.58 8.29 -9.08
C ALA A 27 11.13 7.94 -9.42
N TRP A 28 10.42 7.24 -8.51
CA TRP A 28 9.03 6.89 -8.73
C TRP A 28 8.12 8.13 -8.73
N ILE A 29 8.23 9.03 -7.74
CA ILE A 29 7.39 10.23 -7.66
C ILE A 29 7.66 11.14 -8.86
N THR A 30 8.93 11.42 -9.17
CA THR A 30 9.30 12.28 -10.31
C THR A 30 8.76 11.73 -11.63
N SER A 31 8.81 10.41 -11.84
CA SER A 31 8.25 9.76 -13.04
C SER A 31 6.73 9.88 -13.17
N ARG A 32 6.01 10.05 -12.05
CA ARG A 32 4.54 10.09 -12.00
C ARG A 32 3.98 11.51 -11.99
N THR A 33 4.80 12.48 -11.63
CA THR A 33 4.43 13.89 -11.47
C THR A 33 4.88 14.77 -12.62
N GLY A 34 5.45 14.19 -13.68
CA GLY A 34 5.96 14.97 -14.82
C GLY A 34 7.22 15.76 -14.47
N GLY A 35 8.03 15.28 -13.52
CA GLY A 35 9.31 15.91 -13.18
C GLY A 35 9.32 16.73 -11.90
N LEU A 36 8.23 16.76 -11.11
CA LEU A 36 8.25 17.44 -9.82
C LEU A 36 9.23 16.76 -8.87
N GLN A 37 9.97 17.60 -8.14
CA GLN A 37 10.89 17.14 -7.11
C GLN A 37 10.08 16.70 -5.89
N PRO A 38 10.32 15.47 -5.40
CA PRO A 38 9.63 15.00 -4.22
C PRO A 38 10.09 15.75 -2.97
N THR A 39 9.18 15.98 -2.03
CA THR A 39 9.56 16.52 -0.72
C THR A 39 9.96 15.41 0.25
N ASP A 40 10.41 15.79 1.45
CA ASP A 40 10.70 14.86 2.54
C ASP A 40 9.43 14.33 3.25
N ALA A 41 8.23 14.60 2.73
CA ALA A 41 6.99 14.19 3.36
C ALA A 41 6.90 12.65 3.51
N PRO A 42 6.63 12.15 4.74
CA PRO A 42 6.59 10.72 4.99
C PRO A 42 5.35 10.11 4.35
N THR A 43 5.57 9.19 3.40
CA THR A 43 4.51 8.46 2.71
C THR A 43 4.31 7.09 3.31
N SER A 44 3.05 6.64 3.36
CA SER A 44 2.71 5.29 3.81
C SER A 44 2.90 4.22 2.72
N ALA A 45 3.31 4.61 1.51
CA ALA A 45 3.54 3.73 0.38
C ALA A 45 4.70 2.74 0.64
N GLY A 46 4.56 1.54 0.10
CA GLY A 46 5.58 0.50 0.11
C GLY A 46 5.93 0.00 -1.29
N PHE A 47 7.09 -0.63 -1.45
CA PHE A 47 7.52 -1.26 -2.69
C PHE A 47 7.80 -2.74 -2.47
N VAL A 48 7.23 -3.57 -3.32
CA VAL A 48 7.35 -5.02 -3.26
C VAL A 48 8.39 -5.45 -4.28
N ASN A 49 9.56 -5.87 -3.81
CA ASN A 49 10.73 -6.14 -4.66
C ASN A 49 11.14 -7.62 -4.67
N GLY A 50 10.33 -8.53 -4.11
CA GLY A 50 10.64 -9.97 -4.14
C GLY A 50 11.64 -10.43 -3.07
N SER A 51 12.06 -9.52 -2.18
CA SER A 51 13.06 -9.82 -1.16
C SER A 51 12.49 -10.22 0.20
N LEU A 52 11.16 -10.15 0.39
CA LEU A 52 10.53 -10.56 1.65
C LEU A 52 10.89 -12.00 2.00
N LYS A 53 10.86 -12.91 1.01
CA LYS A 53 11.20 -14.33 1.21
C LYS A 53 12.60 -14.58 1.78
N LYS A 54 13.54 -13.64 1.64
CA LYS A 54 14.90 -13.76 2.16
C LYS A 54 14.99 -13.53 3.67
N ILE A 55 13.97 -12.86 4.24
CA ILE A 55 13.92 -12.49 5.65
C ILE A 55 12.79 -13.19 6.41
N LEU A 56 12.02 -14.06 5.72
CA LEU A 56 10.97 -14.83 6.36
C LEU A 56 11.59 -15.87 7.30
N PRO A 57 10.99 -16.11 8.48
CA PRO A 57 11.37 -17.24 9.30
C PRO A 57 11.04 -18.55 8.56
N GLU A 58 11.81 -19.61 8.83
CA GLU A 58 11.52 -20.98 8.37
C GLU A 58 10.35 -21.61 9.16
N ASP A 59 9.26 -20.85 9.32
CA ASP A 59 8.05 -21.27 10.02
C ASP A 59 6.91 -21.50 8.99
N PRO A 60 6.50 -22.76 8.77
CA PRO A 60 5.40 -23.09 7.85
C PRO A 60 4.08 -22.39 8.20
N ALA A 61 3.81 -22.10 9.47
CA ALA A 61 2.60 -21.42 9.91
C ALA A 61 2.61 -19.96 9.42
N VAL A 62 3.74 -19.25 9.57
CA VAL A 62 3.90 -17.88 9.07
C VAL A 62 3.74 -17.84 7.55
N ILE A 63 4.37 -18.76 6.83
CA ILE A 63 4.25 -18.84 5.36
C ILE A 63 2.80 -19.09 4.95
N LYS A 64 2.10 -20.02 5.63
CA LYS A 64 0.68 -20.30 5.38
C LYS A 64 -0.19 -19.07 5.64
N THR A 65 0.04 -18.35 6.74
CA THR A 65 -0.67 -17.11 7.03
C THR A 65 -0.42 -16.05 5.96
N LEU A 66 0.81 -15.83 5.50
CA LEU A 66 1.12 -14.88 4.44
C LEU A 66 0.48 -15.24 3.10
N LYS A 67 0.33 -16.54 2.80
CA LYS A 67 -0.43 -17.01 1.63
C LYS A 67 -1.92 -16.70 1.78
N ASN A 68 -2.51 -17.00 2.94
CA ASN A 68 -3.91 -16.73 3.22
C ASN A 68 -4.24 -15.22 3.16
N LEU A 69 -3.30 -14.38 3.61
CA LEU A 69 -3.42 -12.91 3.53
C LEU A 69 -3.25 -12.37 2.10
N GLY A 70 -2.87 -13.19 1.12
CA GLY A 70 -2.61 -12.75 -0.26
C GLY A 70 -1.31 -11.95 -0.43
N ILE A 71 -0.36 -12.09 0.51
CA ILE A 71 0.98 -11.51 0.36
C ILE A 71 1.85 -12.41 -0.53
N LEU A 72 1.79 -13.72 -0.30
CA LEU A 72 2.52 -14.72 -1.06
C LEU A 72 1.58 -15.57 -1.92
N ASN A 73 2.02 -15.99 -3.09
CA ASN A 73 1.30 -16.94 -3.93
C ASN A 73 1.55 -18.40 -3.48
N ALA A 74 0.92 -19.36 -4.18
CA ALA A 74 1.08 -20.78 -3.89
C ALA A 74 2.56 -21.25 -3.87
N LYS A 75 3.40 -20.66 -4.73
CA LYS A 75 4.84 -20.93 -4.84
C LYS A 75 5.69 -20.19 -3.81
N GLY A 76 5.09 -19.39 -2.92
CA GLY A 76 5.80 -18.63 -1.89
C GLY A 76 6.47 -17.34 -2.39
N ASN A 77 6.12 -16.86 -3.58
CA ASN A 77 6.61 -15.58 -4.10
C ASN A 77 5.60 -14.46 -3.80
N GLU A 78 6.10 -13.24 -3.60
CA GLU A 78 5.26 -12.05 -3.39
C GLU A 78 4.32 -11.82 -4.59
N ILE A 79 3.02 -11.69 -4.33
CA ILE A 79 2.00 -11.50 -5.38
C ILE A 79 2.18 -10.17 -6.10
N PHE A 80 2.54 -9.12 -5.36
CA PHE A 80 2.68 -7.75 -5.87
C PHE A 80 4.08 -7.44 -6.39
N TYR A 81 4.84 -8.44 -6.85
CA TYR A 81 6.23 -8.25 -7.27
C TYR A 81 6.40 -7.06 -8.24
N ASN A 82 7.39 -6.22 -7.97
CA ASN A 82 7.75 -5.02 -8.73
C ASN A 82 6.66 -3.92 -8.74
N CYS A 83 5.91 -3.81 -7.65
CA CYS A 83 4.79 -2.87 -7.55
C CYS A 83 4.87 -1.99 -6.30
N VAL A 84 4.31 -0.77 -6.42
CA VAL A 84 4.07 0.11 -5.28
C VAL A 84 2.70 -0.20 -4.70
N VAL A 85 2.68 -0.37 -3.37
CA VAL A 85 1.51 -0.76 -2.60
C VAL A 85 1.17 0.31 -1.55
N PHE A 86 -0.10 0.47 -1.25
CA PHE A 86 -0.61 1.48 -0.31
C PHE A 86 -1.46 0.81 0.76
N PRO A 87 -1.18 1.02 2.06
CA PRO A 87 -1.96 0.41 3.13
C PRO A 87 -3.36 1.04 3.20
N ILE A 88 -4.38 0.19 3.22
CA ILE A 88 -5.79 0.54 3.45
C ILE A 88 -6.16 0.21 4.90
N TYR A 89 -6.86 1.13 5.56
CA TYR A 89 -7.25 1.01 6.97
C TYR A 89 -8.79 0.92 7.11
N ASP A 90 -9.29 0.04 7.99
CA ASP A 90 -10.72 -0.01 8.36
C ASP A 90 -11.15 1.15 9.27
N THR A 91 -12.43 1.12 9.68
CA THR A 91 -13.07 1.99 10.68
C THR A 91 -12.52 1.85 12.09
N ASP A 92 -11.71 0.85 12.39
CA ASP A 92 -11.06 0.66 13.70
C ASP A 92 -9.57 1.04 13.65
N GLY A 93 -9.06 1.43 12.48
CA GLY A 93 -7.68 1.85 12.26
C GLY A 93 -6.73 0.67 12.02
N ASN A 94 -7.27 -0.54 11.86
CA ASN A 94 -6.48 -1.71 11.52
C ASN A 94 -6.15 -1.69 10.02
N ARG A 95 -4.92 -2.09 9.69
CA ARG A 95 -4.53 -2.37 8.30
C ARG A 95 -5.31 -3.57 7.80
N GLN A 96 -6.14 -3.35 6.79
CA GLN A 96 -6.99 -4.39 6.19
C GLN A 96 -6.43 -4.92 4.89
N SER A 97 -5.78 -4.05 4.10
CA SER A 97 -5.38 -4.41 2.75
C SER A 97 -4.17 -3.61 2.26
N LEU A 98 -3.59 -4.08 1.16
CA LEU A 98 -2.64 -3.37 0.34
C LEU A 98 -3.33 -3.11 -1.00
N TRP A 99 -3.35 -1.85 -1.43
CA TRP A 99 -3.80 -1.46 -2.76
C TRP A 99 -2.61 -1.28 -3.69
N GLN A 100 -2.74 -1.66 -4.95
CA GLN A 100 -1.67 -1.57 -5.95
C GLN A 100 -2.12 -0.86 -7.23
N LYS A 101 -1.23 -0.04 -7.82
CA LYS A 101 -1.29 0.37 -9.24
C LYS A 101 -0.33 -0.52 -10.06
N HIS A 102 -0.85 -1.29 -11.03
CA HIS A 102 -0.03 -2.11 -11.93
C HIS A 102 0.54 -1.31 -13.12
N ARG A 103 1.57 -1.86 -13.78
CA ARG A 103 2.25 -1.34 -14.96
C ARG A 103 1.43 -1.68 -16.24
N PRO A 104 1.41 -0.88 -17.31
CA PRO A 104 0.47 -1.04 -18.43
C PRO A 104 0.54 -2.35 -19.26
N ALA A 105 1.50 -3.24 -19.01
CA ALA A 105 1.78 -4.36 -19.93
C ALA A 105 0.73 -5.50 -19.95
N HIS A 106 -0.12 -5.67 -18.91
CA HIS A 106 -0.93 -6.90 -18.76
C HIS A 106 -2.38 -6.70 -18.25
N GLY A 107 -3.04 -5.58 -18.54
CA GLY A 107 -4.51 -5.53 -18.63
C GLY A 107 -5.37 -5.71 -17.35
N VAL A 108 -4.81 -5.76 -16.14
CA VAL A 108 -5.59 -5.74 -14.89
C VAL A 108 -5.28 -4.48 -14.09
N SER A 109 -6.32 -3.69 -13.82
CA SER A 109 -6.15 -2.31 -13.34
C SER A 109 -5.84 -2.21 -11.84
N HIS A 110 -6.50 -2.99 -10.97
CA HIS A 110 -6.37 -2.85 -9.50
C HIS A 110 -6.37 -4.21 -8.80
N LEU A 111 -5.34 -4.49 -7.98
CA LEU A 111 -5.29 -5.67 -7.12
C LEU A 111 -5.46 -5.26 -5.65
N TYR A 112 -6.29 -6.03 -4.95
CA TYR A 112 -6.54 -5.92 -3.51
C TYR A 112 -6.06 -7.21 -2.84
N LEU A 113 -5.63 -7.16 -1.58
CA LEU A 113 -5.53 -8.39 -0.77
C LEU A 113 -6.89 -9.08 -0.71
N ALA A 114 -6.88 -10.40 -0.53
CA ALA A 114 -8.09 -11.18 -0.34
C ALA A 114 -8.88 -10.66 0.88
N GLY A 115 -10.15 -10.27 0.70
CA GLY A 115 -10.98 -9.73 1.77
C GLY A 115 -11.99 -8.68 1.30
N SER A 116 -12.68 -8.05 2.26
CA SER A 116 -13.64 -6.97 1.99
C SER A 116 -12.93 -5.74 1.42
N ARG A 117 -13.44 -5.21 0.31
CA ARG A 117 -12.94 -3.98 -0.34
C ARG A 117 -13.44 -2.74 0.40
N SER A 118 -13.13 -2.65 1.69
CA SER A 118 -13.54 -1.54 2.55
C SER A 118 -12.34 -0.94 3.26
N GLY A 119 -12.36 0.38 3.39
CA GLY A 119 -11.34 1.15 4.10
C GLY A 119 -10.77 2.30 3.30
N LEU A 120 -9.98 3.13 3.98
CA LEU A 120 -9.43 4.38 3.45
C LEU A 120 -7.89 4.36 3.52
N VAL A 121 -7.26 4.82 2.45
CA VAL A 121 -5.86 5.26 2.50
C VAL A 121 -5.83 6.59 3.25
N ASN A 122 -4.79 6.82 4.07
CA ASN A 122 -4.63 8.04 4.86
C ASN A 122 -5.87 8.39 5.71
N ARG A 123 -6.56 7.37 6.27
CA ARG A 123 -7.73 7.55 7.13
C ARG A 123 -7.53 8.57 8.25
N GLN A 124 -6.31 8.64 8.78
CA GLN A 124 -5.92 9.58 9.84
C GLN A 124 -6.10 11.05 9.45
N ALA A 125 -6.24 11.38 8.15
CA ALA A 125 -6.63 12.71 7.70
C ALA A 125 -8.01 13.14 8.22
N VAL A 126 -8.98 12.22 8.34
CA VAL A 126 -10.37 12.54 8.73
C VAL A 126 -10.46 13.21 10.10
N PRO A 127 -9.92 12.63 11.20
CA PRO A 127 -10.05 13.26 12.51
C PRO A 127 -9.13 14.48 12.72
N ARG A 128 -8.08 14.66 11.91
CA ARG A 128 -7.05 15.71 12.13
C ARG A 128 -7.21 16.94 11.24
N SER A 129 -8.18 16.96 10.33
CA SER A 129 -8.31 17.99 9.31
C SER A 129 -9.72 18.55 9.27
N ALA A 130 -9.84 19.87 9.17
CA ALA A 130 -11.12 20.55 9.04
C ALA A 130 -11.79 20.30 7.67
N SER A 131 -10.99 19.92 6.66
CA SER A 131 -11.44 19.59 5.31
C SER A 131 -10.60 18.45 4.74
N ILE A 132 -11.17 17.73 3.77
CA ILE A 132 -10.52 16.63 3.05
C ILE A 132 -10.48 16.96 1.56
N ILE A 133 -9.32 16.75 0.93
CA ILE A 133 -9.18 16.76 -0.52
C ILE A 133 -9.40 15.34 -1.02
N LEU A 134 -10.42 15.15 -1.86
CA LEU A 134 -10.66 13.88 -2.54
C LEU A 134 -10.01 13.90 -3.91
N THR A 135 -9.29 12.84 -4.25
CA THR A 135 -8.71 12.66 -5.58
C THR A 135 -9.28 11.43 -6.28
N GLU A 136 -9.33 11.44 -7.62
CA GLU A 136 -9.77 10.27 -8.38
C GLU A 136 -8.81 9.08 -8.21
N SER A 137 -7.50 9.35 -8.16
CA SER A 137 -6.49 8.29 -8.09
C SER A 137 -5.55 8.43 -6.90
N ILE A 138 -4.93 7.31 -6.51
CA ILE A 138 -3.85 7.30 -5.51
C ILE A 138 -2.65 8.13 -5.96
N ILE A 139 -2.42 8.26 -7.28
CA ILE A 139 -1.24 8.95 -7.78
C ILE A 139 -1.40 10.43 -7.53
N ASP A 140 -2.57 10.97 -7.82
CA ASP A 140 -2.90 12.36 -7.49
C ASP A 140 -2.83 12.58 -5.97
N ALA A 141 -3.31 11.62 -5.18
CA ALA A 141 -3.20 11.68 -3.71
C ALA A 141 -1.74 11.73 -3.25
N VAL A 142 -0.87 10.90 -3.81
CA VAL A 142 0.56 10.89 -3.47
C VAL A 142 1.25 12.15 -3.93
N THR A 143 0.93 12.66 -5.12
CA THR A 143 1.45 13.93 -5.61
C THR A 143 1.10 15.06 -4.67
N LEU A 144 -0.17 15.21 -4.30
CA LEU A 144 -0.61 16.25 -3.37
C LEU A 144 0.00 16.08 -1.97
N TYR A 145 0.03 14.84 -1.47
CA TYR A 145 0.62 14.56 -0.17
C TYR A 145 2.11 14.90 -0.15
N ASP A 146 2.84 14.53 -1.20
CA ASP A 146 4.23 14.90 -1.37
C ASP A 146 4.39 16.43 -1.47
N GLN A 147 3.46 17.17 -2.05
CA GLN A 147 3.48 18.64 -2.04
C GLN A 147 2.98 19.28 -0.71
N GLY A 148 2.87 18.50 0.37
CA GLY A 148 2.53 19.00 1.70
C GLY A 148 1.03 19.00 2.03
N PHE A 149 0.16 18.64 1.08
CA PHE A 149 -1.27 18.49 1.33
C PHE A 149 -1.53 17.16 2.04
N THR A 150 -1.42 17.18 3.36
CA THR A 150 -1.53 15.93 4.13
C THR A 150 -3.00 15.48 4.28
N ASN A 151 -4.00 16.34 4.07
CA ASN A 151 -5.43 16.06 4.23
C ASN A 151 -6.08 15.43 2.98
N VAL A 152 -5.36 14.56 2.27
CA VAL A 152 -5.79 14.00 0.98
C VAL A 152 -6.18 12.53 1.13
N ILE A 153 -7.32 12.15 0.56
CA ILE A 153 -7.81 10.77 0.52
C ILE A 153 -8.21 10.43 -0.92
N PRO A 154 -7.64 9.38 -1.53
CA PRO A 154 -8.08 8.94 -2.85
C PRO A 154 -9.47 8.29 -2.76
N ALA A 155 -10.34 8.62 -3.70
CA ALA A 155 -11.57 7.90 -3.96
C ALA A 155 -11.18 6.55 -4.59
N MET A 156 -11.09 5.50 -3.78
CA MET A 156 -10.63 4.18 -4.19
C MET A 156 -11.69 3.44 -5.03
N GLY A 157 -12.07 3.98 -6.20
CA GLY A 157 -12.86 3.33 -7.24
C GLY A 157 -14.08 2.54 -6.75
N LEU A 158 -14.81 3.03 -5.74
CA LEU A 158 -16.05 2.40 -5.26
C LEU A 158 -17.26 2.71 -6.16
N THR A 159 -17.07 3.47 -7.22
CA THR A 159 -18.09 3.77 -8.23
C THR A 159 -17.48 3.70 -9.63
N GLY A 160 -18.02 2.79 -10.43
CA GLY A 160 -17.64 2.39 -11.77
C GLY A 160 -18.23 1.03 -12.07
#